data_AF-A0A8C1NL17-F1
#
_entry.id   AF-A0A8C1NL17-F1
#
_cell.length_a   1.000
_cell.length_b   1.000
_cell.length_c   1.000
_cell.angle_alpha   90.00
_cell.angle_beta   90.00
_cell.angle_gamma   90.00
#
_symmetry.space_group_name_H-M   'P 1'
#
loop_
_entity.id
_entity.type
_entity.pdbx_description
1 polymer ?
#
loop_
_entity_poly.entity_id
_entity_poly.type
_entity_poly.pdbx_seq_one_letter_code
_entity_poly.pdbx_strand_id
1 'polypeptide(L)'
;QKYSKISNIVKYFYCLKKLFLCDYIVKCLQNDHKAIMVEIEEALHKLHATARVKHKKDEAKMEVTEPTVSLPAPFALVDAVTQGSPAFQAGLRVGDEIIEFGSINAHNFRNLRDVASVVQHSEGKSLRVGVIRSGQEVHLNLTPKQWSGRGLLGCNLVPLHR
;
A
#
# COMPACT_ATOMS: atom_id res chain seq x y z
N GLN A 1 -5.74 -53.46 -31.48
CA GLN A 1 -6.25 -52.09 -31.72
C GLN A 1 -7.56 -51.72 -30.99
N LYS A 2 -8.46 -52.65 -30.61
CA LYS A 2 -9.73 -52.32 -29.90
C LYS A 2 -9.55 -51.74 -28.48
N TYR A 3 -8.61 -52.26 -27.68
CA TYR A 3 -8.40 -51.83 -26.29
C TYR A 3 -7.86 -50.40 -26.13
N SER A 4 -7.08 -49.90 -27.09
CA SER A 4 -6.51 -48.54 -27.05
C SER A 4 -7.58 -47.45 -27.28
N LYS A 5 -8.59 -47.73 -28.12
CA LYS A 5 -9.73 -46.82 -28.35
C LYS A 5 -10.63 -46.68 -27.12
N ILE A 6 -10.87 -47.78 -26.40
CA ILE A 6 -11.68 -47.79 -25.16
C ILE A 6 -10.97 -47.01 -24.05
N SER A 7 -9.64 -47.15 -23.91
CA SER A 7 -8.86 -46.39 -22.93
C SER A 7 -8.91 -44.88 -23.18
N ASN A 8 -8.85 -44.45 -24.45
CA ASN A 8 -8.95 -43.02 -24.79
C ASN A 8 -10.36 -42.46 -24.53
N ILE A 9 -11.42 -43.22 -24.77
CA ILE A 9 -12.80 -42.81 -24.48
C ILE A 9 -13.01 -42.64 -22.97
N VAL A 10 -12.50 -43.57 -22.15
CA VAL A 10 -12.59 -43.47 -20.68
C VAL A 10 -11.80 -42.26 -20.15
N LYS A 11 -10.61 -41.99 -20.69
CA LYS A 11 -9.82 -40.78 -20.36
C LYS A 11 -10.57 -39.49 -20.75
N TYR A 12 -11.22 -39.48 -21.91
CA TYR A 12 -12.01 -38.34 -22.38
C TYR A 12 -13.21 -38.07 -21.47
N PHE A 13 -13.92 -39.10 -21.04
CA PHE A 13 -15.01 -39.00 -20.07
C PHE A 13 -14.54 -38.48 -18.71
N TYR A 14 -13.39 -38.94 -18.22
CA TYR A 14 -12.81 -38.45 -16.97
C TYR A 14 -12.37 -36.98 -17.08
N CYS A 15 -11.82 -36.58 -18.23
CA CYS A 15 -11.41 -35.21 -18.50
C CYS A 15 -12.63 -34.26 -18.58
N LEU A 16 -13.68 -34.66 -19.30
CA LEU A 16 -14.95 -33.92 -19.34
C LEU A 16 -15.56 -33.78 -17.94
N LYS A 17 -15.65 -34.87 -17.18
CA LYS A 17 -16.20 -34.82 -15.80
C LYS A 17 -15.37 -33.91 -14.87
N LYS A 18 -14.05 -33.87 -15.05
CA LYS A 18 -13.14 -32.98 -14.29
C LYS A 18 -13.27 -31.51 -14.72
N LEU A 19 -13.52 -31.24 -16.00
CA LEU A 19 -13.76 -29.90 -16.53
C LEU A 19 -15.08 -29.32 -15.98
N PHE A 20 -16.17 -30.10 -16.01
CA PHE A 20 -17.46 -29.70 -15.42
C PHE A 20 -17.38 -29.43 -13.92
N LEU A 21 -16.58 -30.21 -13.18
CA LEU A 21 -16.34 -29.96 -11.75
C LEU A 21 -15.56 -28.65 -11.53
N CYS A 22 -14.58 -28.34 -12.38
CA CYS A 22 -13.82 -27.10 -12.27
C CYS A 22 -14.70 -25.87 -12.52
N ASP A 23 -15.55 -25.90 -13.55
CA ASP A 23 -16.46 -24.79 -13.83
C ASP A 23 -17.47 -24.57 -12.70
N TYR A 24 -17.95 -25.65 -12.08
CA TYR A 24 -18.83 -25.55 -10.90
C TYR A 24 -18.10 -24.92 -9.70
N ILE A 25 -16.86 -25.34 -9.43
CA ILE A 25 -16.04 -24.80 -8.34
C ILE A 25 -15.73 -23.31 -8.59
N VAL A 26 -15.37 -22.92 -9.81
CA VAL A 26 -15.11 -21.51 -10.16
C VAL A 26 -16.37 -20.67 -9.98
N LYS A 27 -17.54 -21.17 -10.39
CA LYS A 27 -18.82 -20.48 -10.21
C LYS A 27 -19.20 -20.32 -8.73
N CYS A 28 -18.94 -21.33 -7.90
CA CYS A 28 -19.12 -21.24 -6.45
C CYS A 28 -18.17 -20.21 -5.83
N LEU A 29 -16.86 -20.25 -6.16
CA LEU A 29 -15.88 -19.30 -5.65
C LEU A 29 -16.20 -17.85 -6.04
N GLN A 30 -16.69 -17.63 -7.26
CA GLN A 30 -17.13 -16.30 -7.71
C GLN A 30 -18.39 -15.82 -7.00
N ASN A 31 -19.33 -16.72 -6.70
CA ASN A 31 -20.53 -16.38 -5.94
C ASN A 31 -20.20 -16.08 -4.47
N ASP A 32 -19.34 -16.87 -3.85
CA ASP A 32 -18.92 -16.67 -2.46
C ASP A 32 -18.16 -15.35 -2.31
N HIS A 33 -17.29 -15.01 -3.26
CA HIS A 33 -16.63 -13.70 -3.28
C HIS A 33 -17.65 -12.55 -3.38
N LYS A 34 -18.69 -12.68 -4.22
CA LYS A 34 -19.75 -11.66 -4.31
C LYS A 34 -20.55 -11.57 -3.01
N ALA A 35 -20.87 -12.69 -2.37
CA ALA A 35 -21.60 -12.71 -1.10
C ALA A 35 -20.78 -12.06 0.02
N ILE A 36 -19.49 -12.38 0.12
CA ILE A 36 -18.57 -11.78 1.11
C ILE A 36 -18.45 -10.28 0.88
N MET A 37 -18.35 -9.82 -0.39
CA MET A 37 -18.29 -8.39 -0.70
C MET A 37 -19.55 -7.64 -0.25
N VAL A 38 -20.74 -8.22 -0.46
CA VAL A 38 -22.01 -7.62 -0.02
C VAL A 38 -22.10 -7.59 1.51
N GLU A 39 -21.68 -8.65 2.20
CA GLU A 39 -21.70 -8.69 3.67
C GLU A 39 -20.74 -7.66 4.30
N ILE A 40 -19.55 -7.47 3.69
CA ILE A 40 -18.60 -6.43 4.09
C ILE A 40 -19.20 -5.04 3.88
N GLU A 41 -19.84 -4.78 2.74
CA GLU A 41 -20.49 -3.50 2.45
C GLU A 41 -21.60 -3.18 3.47
N GLU A 42 -22.45 -4.16 3.78
CA GLU A 42 -23.52 -3.98 4.78
C GLU A 42 -22.99 -3.75 6.19
N ALA A 43 -21.97 -4.50 6.61
CA ALA A 43 -21.33 -4.32 7.92
C ALA A 43 -20.68 -2.93 8.04
N LEU A 44 -20.02 -2.47 6.97
CA LEU A 44 -19.41 -1.14 6.90
C LEU A 44 -20.47 -0.03 6.99
N HIS A 45 -21.59 -0.16 6.27
CA HIS A 45 -22.69 0.80 6.33
C HIS A 45 -23.31 0.90 7.74
N LYS A 46 -23.46 -0.23 8.44
CA LYS A 46 -23.95 -0.25 9.83
C LYS A 46 -22.97 0.42 10.80
N LEU A 47 -21.67 0.19 10.65
CA LEU A 47 -20.65 0.85 11.47
C LEU A 47 -20.59 2.37 11.22
N HIS A 48 -20.67 2.81 9.97
CA HIS A 48 -20.66 4.23 9.64
C HIS A 48 -21.93 4.96 10.11
N ALA A 49 -23.10 4.31 10.01
CA ALA A 49 -24.36 4.85 10.53
C ALA A 49 -24.35 5.01 12.06
N THR A 50 -23.73 4.06 12.78
CA THR A 50 -23.62 4.11 14.24
C THR A 50 -22.50 5.06 14.72
N ALA A 51 -21.40 5.19 13.96
CA ALA A 51 -20.34 6.16 14.24
C ALA A 51 -20.83 7.62 14.15
N ARG A 52 -21.78 7.92 13.24
CA ARG A 52 -22.42 9.24 13.15
C ARG A 52 -23.19 9.66 14.41
N VAL A 53 -23.63 8.72 15.25
CA VAL A 53 -24.38 9.02 16.49
C VAL A 53 -23.45 9.16 17.70
N LYS A 54 -22.33 8.44 17.73
CA LYS A 54 -21.35 8.54 18.84
C LYS A 54 -20.42 9.76 18.73
N HIS A 55 -20.19 10.30 17.53
CA HIS A 55 -19.34 11.47 17.31
C HIS A 55 -19.98 12.83 17.58
N LYS A 56 -21.14 12.89 18.24
CA LYS A 56 -21.79 14.17 18.61
C LYS A 56 -21.37 14.73 19.98
N LYS A 57 -20.38 14.14 20.67
CA LYS A 57 -19.86 14.71 21.91
C LYS A 57 -18.40 15.15 21.91
N ASP A 58 -17.55 14.68 21.01
CA ASP A 58 -16.17 15.18 20.95
C ASP A 58 -15.72 15.31 19.47
N GLU A 59 -15.61 16.58 19.08
CA GLU A 59 -14.96 17.22 17.93
C GLU A 59 -14.17 16.33 16.95
N ALA A 60 -14.64 16.17 15.70
CA ALA A 60 -13.78 15.86 14.55
C ALA A 60 -14.46 16.08 13.17
N LYS A 61 -13.83 16.93 12.36
CA LYS A 61 -13.67 16.97 10.88
C LYS A 61 -14.84 16.56 9.96
N MET A 62 -15.23 17.53 9.15
CA MET A 62 -16.28 17.49 8.13
C MET A 62 -15.69 17.21 6.73
N GLU A 63 -16.16 16.08 6.15
CA GLU A 63 -16.62 15.82 4.76
C GLU A 63 -15.77 16.17 3.52
N VAL A 64 -15.55 15.18 2.64
CA VAL A 64 -15.99 15.04 1.20
C VAL A 64 -15.44 13.67 0.68
N THR A 65 -16.27 12.65 0.41
CA THR A 65 -16.78 12.14 -0.89
C THR A 65 -15.71 11.61 -1.88
N GLU A 66 -15.98 10.42 -2.47
CA GLU A 66 -15.10 9.53 -3.28
C GLU A 66 -14.27 8.55 -2.42
N PRO A 67 -13.77 7.39 -2.93
CA PRO A 67 -13.24 6.31 -2.09
C PRO A 67 -11.91 6.74 -1.51
N THR A 68 -11.95 7.61 -0.51
CA THR A 68 -10.79 8.10 0.20
C THR A 68 -10.37 6.98 1.12
N VAL A 69 -9.50 6.11 0.59
CA VAL A 69 -8.44 5.52 1.39
C VAL A 69 -7.98 6.64 2.33
N SER A 70 -8.19 6.45 3.63
CA SER A 70 -7.78 7.41 4.66
C SER A 70 -6.26 7.46 4.65
N LEU A 71 -5.70 8.19 3.69
CA LEU A 71 -4.26 8.31 3.53
C LEU A 71 -3.72 9.01 4.77
N PRO A 72 -2.69 8.44 5.42
CA PRO A 72 -2.07 9.06 6.58
C PRO A 72 -1.56 10.46 6.23
N ALA A 73 -1.60 11.38 7.19
CA ALA A 73 -1.22 12.77 6.95
C ALA A 73 0.25 12.87 6.54
N PRO A 74 0.58 13.42 5.37
CA PRO A 74 1.97 13.62 4.99
C PRO A 74 2.59 14.75 5.82
N PHE A 75 3.82 14.53 6.27
CA PHE A 75 4.55 15.50 7.12
C PHE A 75 5.71 16.19 6.38
N ALA A 76 6.15 15.63 5.25
CA ALA A 76 7.23 16.19 4.45
C ALA A 76 6.98 15.98 2.95
N LEU A 77 7.54 16.87 2.13
CA LEU A 77 7.51 16.80 0.68
C LEU A 77 8.94 16.65 0.14
N VAL A 78 9.10 15.83 -0.88
CA VAL A 78 10.35 15.73 -1.62
C VAL A 78 10.42 16.85 -2.66
N ASP A 79 11.28 17.84 -2.42
CA ASP A 79 11.48 18.99 -3.31
C ASP A 79 12.51 18.71 -4.41
N ALA A 80 13.58 17.97 -4.10
CA ALA A 80 14.60 17.62 -5.06
C ALA A 80 15.20 16.23 -4.77
N VAL A 81 15.54 15.48 -5.83
CA VAL A 81 16.25 14.20 -5.73
C VAL A 81 17.45 14.22 -6.67
N THR A 82 18.64 13.91 -6.16
CA THR A 82 19.86 13.87 -6.97
C THR A 82 19.98 12.53 -7.69
N GLN A 83 20.30 12.55 -8.99
CA GLN A 83 20.52 11.33 -9.76
C GLN A 83 21.73 10.55 -9.23
N GLY A 84 21.60 9.22 -9.16
CA GLY A 84 22.63 8.34 -8.60
C GLY A 84 22.72 8.35 -7.06
N SER A 85 21.84 9.09 -6.38
CA SER A 85 21.75 9.07 -4.92
C SER A 85 21.03 7.80 -4.41
N PRO A 86 21.22 7.43 -3.13
CA PRO A 86 20.49 6.34 -2.50
C PRO A 86 18.96 6.53 -2.55
N ALA A 87 18.48 7.77 -2.42
CA ALA A 87 17.06 8.11 -2.55
C ALA A 87 16.54 7.85 -3.98
N PHE A 88 17.32 8.21 -5.00
CA PHE A 88 16.96 7.92 -6.39
C PHE A 88 16.92 6.41 -6.68
N GLN A 89 17.91 5.66 -6.17
CA GLN A 89 17.95 4.20 -6.29
C GLN A 89 16.77 3.52 -5.56
N ALA A 90 16.31 4.10 -4.45
CA ALA A 90 15.11 3.65 -3.74
C ALA A 90 13.80 3.94 -4.50
N GLY A 91 13.85 4.76 -5.57
CA GLY A 91 12.68 5.10 -6.37
C GLY A 91 11.90 6.32 -5.88
N LEU A 92 12.47 7.12 -4.97
CA LEU A 92 11.89 8.41 -4.58
C LEU A 92 11.94 9.39 -5.75
N ARG A 93 10.88 10.18 -5.87
CA ARG A 93 10.72 11.19 -6.91
C ARG A 93 10.37 12.53 -6.29
N VAL A 94 10.67 13.59 -7.05
CA VAL A 94 10.25 14.94 -6.71
C VAL A 94 8.72 15.01 -6.73
N GLY A 95 8.14 15.64 -5.71
CA GLY A 95 6.70 15.73 -5.50
C GLY A 95 6.09 14.59 -4.70
N ASP A 96 6.88 13.61 -4.26
CA ASP A 96 6.39 12.56 -3.36
C ASP A 96 6.13 13.16 -1.96
N GLU A 97 4.96 12.87 -1.40
CA GLU A 97 4.59 13.28 -0.04
C GLU A 97 4.93 12.15 0.95
N ILE A 98 5.78 12.40 1.93
CA ILE A 98 6.21 11.40 2.90
C ILE A 98 5.22 11.31 4.05
N ILE A 99 4.73 10.10 4.28
CA ILE A 99 3.81 9.74 5.37
C ILE A 99 4.49 8.97 6.50
N GLU A 100 5.54 8.24 6.17
CA GLU A 100 6.28 7.39 7.10
C GLU A 100 7.75 7.32 6.67
N PHE A 101 8.66 7.41 7.62
CA PHE A 101 10.09 7.27 7.40
C PHE A 101 10.72 6.43 8.51
N GLY A 102 10.85 5.14 8.28
CA GLY A 102 11.44 4.18 9.22
C GLY A 102 10.66 4.09 10.52
N SER A 103 11.16 4.74 11.57
CA SER A 103 10.53 4.82 12.89
C SER A 103 9.83 6.16 13.15
N ILE A 104 9.83 7.06 12.16
CA ILE A 104 9.22 8.38 12.24
C ILE A 104 7.94 8.37 11.42
N ASN A 105 6.86 8.76 12.07
CA ASN A 105 5.54 8.90 11.45
C ASN A 105 5.09 10.35 11.58
N ALA A 106 3.99 10.71 10.92
CA ALA A 106 3.40 12.05 11.02
C ALA A 106 3.17 12.55 12.46
N HIS A 107 2.87 11.65 13.40
CA HIS A 107 2.67 12.00 14.81
C HIS A 107 3.96 12.26 15.60
N ASN A 108 5.08 11.65 15.17
CA ASN A 108 6.37 11.74 15.88
C ASN A 108 7.37 12.66 15.17
N PHE A 109 7.03 13.14 13.98
CA PHE A 109 7.84 14.10 13.24
C PHE A 109 7.76 15.47 13.92
N ARG A 110 8.85 15.90 14.56
CA ARG A 110 8.95 17.27 15.11
C ARG A 110 9.76 18.14 14.19
N ASN A 111 10.92 17.66 13.74
CA ASN A 111 11.82 18.39 12.86
C ASN A 111 12.51 17.46 11.85
N LEU A 112 12.98 18.02 10.74
CA LEU A 112 13.83 17.32 9.76
C LEU A 112 15.10 16.71 10.39
N ARG A 113 15.55 17.25 11.54
CA ARG A 113 16.71 16.73 12.28
C ARG A 113 16.48 15.31 12.78
N ASP A 114 15.26 14.96 13.16
CA ASP A 114 14.92 13.61 13.63
C ASP A 114 15.10 12.59 12.51
N VAL A 115 14.67 12.94 11.29
CA VAL A 115 14.88 12.14 10.09
C VAL A 115 16.36 11.95 9.84
N ALA A 116 17.15 13.03 9.87
CA ALA A 116 18.60 12.94 9.71
C ALA A 116 19.26 12.04 10.77
N SER A 117 18.82 12.12 12.04
CA SER A 117 19.31 11.26 13.11
C SER A 117 18.97 9.79 12.88
N VAL A 118 17.74 9.44 12.48
CA VAL A 118 17.35 8.05 12.20
C VAL A 118 18.15 7.47 11.04
N VAL A 119 18.35 8.27 9.99
CA VAL A 119 19.15 7.90 8.81
C VAL A 119 20.60 7.63 9.20
N GLN A 120 21.18 8.45 10.08
CA GLN A 120 22.55 8.28 10.54
C GLN A 120 22.72 7.03 11.43
N HIS A 121 21.75 6.73 12.30
CA HIS A 121 21.77 5.50 13.12
C HIS A 121 21.49 4.24 12.30
N SER A 122 20.83 4.38 11.15
CA SER A 122 20.46 3.29 10.25
C SER A 122 21.30 3.29 8.96
N GLU A 123 22.51 3.83 9.01
CA GLU A 123 23.47 3.78 7.90
C GLU A 123 23.75 2.32 7.52
N GLY A 124 23.62 2.01 6.21
CA GLY A 124 23.79 0.67 5.67
C GLY A 124 22.58 -0.28 5.85
N LYS A 125 21.51 0.14 6.55
CA LYS A 125 20.31 -0.67 6.76
C LYS A 125 19.15 -0.17 5.89
N SER A 126 18.35 -1.09 5.36
CA SER A 126 17.13 -0.71 4.64
C SER A 126 16.08 -0.16 5.61
N LEU A 127 15.63 1.07 5.33
CA LEU A 127 14.52 1.73 6.00
C LEU A 127 13.30 1.70 5.10
N ARG A 128 12.14 1.38 5.67
CA ARG A 128 10.87 1.51 4.97
C ARG A 128 10.46 2.98 4.95
N VAL A 129 10.07 3.48 3.79
CA VAL A 129 9.57 4.84 3.60
C VAL A 129 8.22 4.74 2.91
N GLY A 130 7.17 5.25 3.55
CA GLY A 130 5.85 5.41 2.95
C GLY A 130 5.75 6.77 2.28
N VAL A 131 5.33 6.79 1.02
CA VAL A 131 5.05 8.02 0.28
C VAL A 131 3.69 7.96 -0.40
N ILE A 132 3.08 9.12 -0.61
CA ILE A 132 1.90 9.28 -1.44
C ILE A 132 2.35 9.85 -2.79
N ARG A 133 2.01 9.13 -3.87
CA ARG A 133 2.24 9.56 -5.25
C ARG A 133 0.93 9.50 -6.01
N SER A 134 0.49 10.63 -6.55
CA SER A 134 -0.79 10.73 -7.28
C SER A 134 -1.99 10.20 -6.48
N GLY A 135 -2.01 10.42 -5.16
CA GLY A 135 -3.07 9.94 -4.27
C GLY A 135 -3.04 8.44 -3.97
N GLN A 136 -1.96 7.73 -4.33
CA GLN A 136 -1.75 6.33 -3.96
C GLN A 136 -0.58 6.19 -3.00
N GLU A 137 -0.75 5.35 -1.99
CA GLU A 137 0.31 4.99 -1.05
C GLU A 137 1.29 4.01 -1.69
N VAL A 138 2.57 4.36 -1.66
CA VAL A 138 3.68 3.58 -2.20
C VAL A 138 4.71 3.43 -1.09
N HIS A 139 5.04 2.18 -0.76
CA HIS A 139 6.13 1.88 0.17
C HIS A 139 7.41 1.59 -0.59
N LEU A 140 8.46 2.32 -0.24
CA LEU A 140 9.79 2.21 -0.82
C LEU A 140 10.77 1.76 0.26
N ASN A 141 11.81 1.05 -0.15
CA ASN A 141 12.91 0.67 0.73
C ASN A 141 14.10 1.55 0.41
N LEU A 142 14.48 2.38 1.37
CA LEU A 142 15.56 3.32 1.25
C LEU A 142 16.72 2.90 2.16
N THR A 143 17.90 2.74 1.57
CA THR A 143 19.10 2.35 2.33
C THR A 143 20.05 3.55 2.40
N PRO A 144 20.24 4.19 3.56
CA PRO A 144 21.21 5.26 3.70
C PRO A 144 22.62 4.73 3.48
N LYS A 145 23.40 5.41 2.63
CA LYS A 145 24.82 5.07 2.41
C LYS A 145 25.59 6.31 2.02
N GLN A 146 26.90 6.31 2.28
CA GLN A 146 27.80 7.30 1.72
C GLN A 146 27.72 7.27 0.18
N TRP A 147 27.60 8.44 -0.43
CA TRP A 147 27.52 8.62 -1.87
C TRP A 147 28.25 9.91 -2.27
N SER A 148 28.32 10.21 -3.56
CA SER A 148 29.12 11.32 -4.11
C SER A 148 28.60 12.73 -3.79
N GLY A 149 27.43 12.86 -3.17
CA GLY A 149 26.85 14.16 -2.81
C GLY A 149 26.86 14.45 -1.32
N ARG A 150 26.01 15.40 -0.90
CA ARG A 150 25.93 15.81 0.51
C ARG A 150 24.95 14.92 1.28
N GLY A 151 25.37 14.47 2.47
CA GLY A 151 24.56 13.64 3.36
C GLY A 151 24.45 12.18 2.90
N LEU A 152 23.55 11.42 3.52
CA LEU A 152 23.41 9.97 3.34
C LEU A 152 22.28 9.54 2.38
N LEU A 153 21.46 10.49 1.94
CA LEU A 153 20.23 10.25 1.17
C LEU A 153 20.26 10.84 -0.24
N GLY A 154 20.71 12.09 -0.36
CA GLY A 154 20.71 12.84 -1.62
C GLY A 154 19.35 13.33 -2.10
N CYS A 155 18.40 13.54 -1.18
CA CYS A 155 17.15 14.25 -1.44
C CYS A 155 17.02 15.50 -0.55
N ASN A 156 16.31 16.50 -1.05
CA ASN A 156 15.87 17.67 -0.30
C ASN A 156 14.44 17.42 0.19
N LEU A 157 14.26 17.46 1.51
CA LEU A 157 12.96 17.27 2.17
C LEU A 157 12.52 18.59 2.77
N VAL A 158 11.28 18.99 2.49
CA VAL A 158 10.68 20.23 3.02
C VAL A 158 9.53 19.83 3.94
N PRO A 159 9.45 20.35 5.18
CA PRO A 159 8.36 20.05 6.09
C PRO A 159 7.06 20.62 5.55
N LEU A 160 6.01 19.81 5.53
CA LEU A 160 4.68 20.23 5.12
C LEU A 160 3.91 20.70 6.36
N HIS A 161 3.75 22.01 6.53
CA HIS A 161 2.88 22.57 7.55
C HIS A 161 1.51 22.81 6.89
N ARG A 162 0.47 22.08 7.32
CA ARG A 162 -0.92 22.30 6.91
C ARG A 162 -1.74 22.85 8.07
#